data_AF-A0A7V5SIU9-F1
#
_entry.id   AF-A0A7V5SIU9-F1
#
_cell.length_a   1.000
_cell.length_b   1.000
_cell.length_c   1.000
_cell.angle_alpha   90.00
_cell.angle_beta   90.00
_cell.angle_gamma   90.00
#
_symmetry.space_group_name_H-M   'P 1'
#
loop_
_entity.id
_entity.type
_entity.pdbx_description
1 polymer ?
#
loop_
_entity_poly.entity_id
_entity_poly.type
_entity_poly.pdbx_seq_one_letter_code
_entity_poly.pdbx_strand_id
1 'polypeptide(L)'
;MTLALSLLSVCLCLLLPPSADAIPAFARQYGLSCATCHVAFPKLNAFGQQFSAGGYIFEGMQEKAYVPNTGDDQLNLFDRVPLAARFQQWLELRTQNRQWRQDFKAPWAVKLLTGGALGPQVSFYAYVIFEKGEAPFFEDAWVHLHPWAGWGLQIGQFQLCDLMFPRELRLTRSDYLIYKVGRFPLTYQRGLILSLPWDLALGIVNGNGIGEYIGEDADADNRKVLFGHIALPLQLGVFGLYGEVPDTAGRIIRGYRIGLDWRWNFWDNTELFFQALYGYDNSRSHTLYGGFLGIEYIDFPHAIAFLANLIHAPDGSIYQSLRHRSAALQYSYYPYRNVRLLAEIERQFHNPLTRLTVGVDFAY
;
A
#
# COMPACT_ATOMS: atom_id res chain seq x y z
N MET A 1 -37.12 -9.65 -27.55
CA MET A 1 -35.84 -10.09 -28.15
C MET A 1 -35.03 -8.94 -28.74
N THR A 2 -35.65 -8.03 -29.51
CA THR A 2 -34.98 -6.86 -30.13
C THR A 2 -34.39 -5.85 -29.13
N LEU A 3 -35.01 -5.63 -27.97
CA LEU A 3 -34.45 -4.76 -26.91
C LEU A 3 -33.21 -5.36 -26.22
N ALA A 4 -33.18 -6.68 -26.04
CA ALA A 4 -32.06 -7.37 -25.39
C ALA A 4 -30.82 -7.42 -26.30
N LEU A 5 -31.02 -7.61 -27.61
CA LEU A 5 -29.93 -7.53 -28.59
C LEU A 5 -29.39 -6.10 -28.77
N SER A 6 -30.22 -5.07 -28.68
CA SER A 6 -29.77 -3.67 -28.77
C SER A 6 -29.02 -3.22 -27.51
N LEU A 7 -29.44 -3.64 -26.31
CA LEU A 7 -28.66 -3.46 -25.07
C LEU A 7 -27.31 -4.20 -25.12
N LEU A 8 -27.28 -5.41 -25.67
CA LEU A 8 -26.04 -6.19 -25.83
C LEU A 8 -25.08 -5.53 -26.84
N SER A 9 -25.59 -5.01 -27.97
CA SER A 9 -24.77 -4.28 -28.95
C SER A 9 -24.27 -2.93 -28.44
N VAL A 10 -25.06 -2.19 -27.65
CA VAL A 10 -24.61 -0.93 -27.01
C VAL A 10 -23.55 -1.22 -25.93
N CYS A 11 -23.72 -2.29 -25.13
CA CYS A 11 -22.66 -2.77 -24.22
C CYS A 11 -21.39 -3.19 -24.97
N LEU A 12 -21.51 -3.81 -26.16
CA LEU A 12 -20.37 -4.26 -26.96
C LEU A 12 -19.64 -3.11 -27.66
N CYS A 13 -20.34 -2.03 -28.02
CA CYS A 13 -19.73 -0.81 -28.56
C CYS A 13 -19.05 0.05 -27.49
N LEU A 14 -19.48 -0.03 -26.22
CA LEU A 14 -18.77 0.57 -25.08
C LEU A 14 -17.54 -0.25 -24.63
N LEU A 15 -17.37 -1.46 -25.17
CA LEU A 15 -16.20 -2.32 -24.94
C LEU A 15 -15.12 -2.15 -26.03
N LEU A 16 -15.32 -1.26 -27.01
CA LEU A 16 -14.28 -0.93 -27.98
C LEU A 16 -13.27 0.04 -27.35
N PRO A 17 -12.02 -0.39 -27.13
CA PRO A 17 -11.03 0.42 -26.46
C PRO A 17 -10.52 1.55 -27.37
N PRO A 18 -10.59 2.84 -27.01
CA PRO A 18 -9.70 3.83 -27.62
C PRO A 18 -8.25 3.47 -27.28
N SER A 19 -7.31 3.78 -28.17
CA SER A 19 -5.88 3.62 -27.95
C SER A 19 -5.50 4.33 -26.65
N ALA A 20 -5.34 3.58 -25.56
CA ALA A 20 -4.93 4.13 -24.28
C ALA A 20 -3.41 4.24 -24.30
N ASP A 21 -2.89 5.42 -24.64
CA ASP A 21 -1.49 5.75 -24.42
C ASP A 21 -1.17 5.52 -22.93
N ALA A 22 -0.05 4.81 -22.69
CA ALA A 22 0.32 4.26 -21.39
C ALA A 22 0.54 5.35 -20.35
N ILE A 23 -0.07 5.21 -19.18
CA ILE A 23 0.09 6.22 -18.13
C ILE A 23 0.04 5.60 -16.73
N PRO A 24 1.18 5.66 -16.03
CA PRO A 24 1.36 6.39 -14.76
C PRO A 24 2.59 7.32 -14.84
N ALA A 25 2.70 8.37 -14.02
CA ALA A 25 3.69 9.46 -14.15
C ALA A 25 5.11 9.06 -14.63
N PHE A 26 5.72 8.02 -14.07
CA PHE A 26 7.06 7.54 -14.48
C PHE A 26 7.12 6.99 -15.92
N ALA A 27 6.07 6.33 -16.40
CA ALA A 27 5.97 5.87 -17.78
C ALA A 27 6.06 7.05 -18.76
N ARG A 28 5.39 8.17 -18.45
CA ARG A 28 5.47 9.40 -19.26
C ARG A 28 6.81 10.09 -19.12
N GLN A 29 7.35 10.16 -17.91
CA GLN A 29 8.62 10.80 -17.60
C GLN A 29 9.79 10.13 -18.32
N TYR A 30 9.80 8.80 -18.40
CA TYR A 30 10.90 8.02 -18.98
C TYR A 30 10.58 7.42 -20.36
N GLY A 31 9.34 7.52 -20.83
CA GLY A 31 8.88 6.92 -22.08
C GLY A 31 8.86 5.38 -22.03
N LEU A 32 8.44 4.81 -20.90
CA LEU A 32 8.46 3.37 -20.62
C LEU A 32 7.06 2.76 -20.54
N SER A 33 6.96 1.46 -20.80
CA SER A 33 5.72 0.71 -20.56
C SER A 33 5.49 0.50 -19.06
N CYS A 34 4.22 0.47 -18.63
CA CYS A 34 3.87 0.07 -17.26
C CYS A 34 4.45 -1.31 -16.90
N ALA A 35 4.62 -2.19 -17.88
CA ALA A 35 5.19 -3.53 -17.73
C ALA A 35 6.65 -3.52 -17.26
N THR A 36 7.37 -2.42 -17.48
CA THR A 36 8.74 -2.27 -17.01
C THR A 36 8.80 -2.35 -15.50
N CYS A 37 7.82 -1.77 -14.79
CA CYS A 37 7.78 -1.74 -13.33
C CYS A 37 6.75 -2.69 -12.71
N HIS A 38 5.72 -3.09 -13.45
CA HIS A 38 4.61 -3.89 -12.94
C HIS A 38 4.50 -5.26 -13.61
N VAL A 39 4.28 -6.31 -12.80
CA VAL A 39 3.79 -7.60 -13.31
C VAL A 39 2.31 -7.44 -13.70
N ALA A 40 1.52 -6.85 -12.80
CA ALA A 40 0.15 -6.43 -13.04
C ALA A 40 -0.17 -5.30 -12.04
N PHE A 41 -0.52 -4.10 -12.51
CA PHE A 41 -0.79 -2.97 -11.63
C PHE A 41 -1.88 -3.33 -10.57
N PRO A 42 -1.69 -2.97 -9.29
CA PRO A 42 -0.60 -2.17 -8.72
C PRO A 42 0.66 -2.98 -8.32
N LYS A 43 0.67 -4.30 -8.45
CA LYS A 43 1.81 -5.14 -8.05
C LYS A 43 3.06 -4.82 -8.88
N LEU A 44 4.17 -4.53 -8.19
CA LEU A 44 5.46 -4.29 -8.81
C LEU A 44 6.16 -5.61 -9.16
N ASN A 45 6.98 -5.59 -10.21
CA ASN A 45 8.00 -6.60 -10.45
C ASN A 45 9.29 -6.24 -9.69
N ALA A 46 10.31 -7.10 -9.75
CA ALA A 46 11.59 -6.86 -9.06
C ALA A 46 12.23 -5.51 -9.48
N PHE A 47 12.16 -5.17 -10.76
CA PHE A 47 12.67 -3.89 -11.28
C PHE A 47 11.92 -2.69 -10.66
N GLY A 48 10.59 -2.71 -10.63
CA GLY A 48 9.77 -1.65 -10.06
C GLY A 48 10.01 -1.47 -8.56
N GLN A 49 10.25 -2.56 -7.82
CA GLN A 49 10.63 -2.50 -6.41
C GLN A 49 12.00 -1.81 -6.24
N GLN A 50 13.00 -2.19 -7.03
CA GLN A 50 14.33 -1.57 -7.02
C GLN A 50 14.28 -0.10 -7.43
N PHE A 51 13.48 0.24 -8.44
CA PHE A 51 13.28 1.63 -8.88
C PHE A 51 12.68 2.49 -7.77
N SER A 52 11.67 1.98 -7.04
CA SER A 52 11.10 2.69 -5.90
C SER A 52 12.09 2.82 -4.73
N ALA A 53 12.83 1.75 -4.41
CA ALA A 53 13.81 1.75 -3.32
C ALA A 53 15.02 2.65 -3.62
N GLY A 54 15.44 2.71 -4.89
CA GLY A 54 16.52 3.56 -5.40
C GLY A 54 16.13 5.03 -5.60
N GLY A 55 14.99 5.46 -5.07
CA GLY A 55 14.57 6.86 -5.12
C GLY A 55 14.09 7.33 -6.48
N TYR A 56 13.51 6.43 -7.30
CA TYR A 56 12.96 6.75 -8.62
C TYR A 56 14.00 7.26 -9.63
N ILE A 57 15.26 6.88 -9.45
CA ILE A 57 16.34 7.17 -10.40
C ILE A 57 16.40 6.06 -11.44
N PHE A 58 16.35 6.45 -12.71
CA PHE A 58 16.61 5.56 -13.84
C PHE A 58 17.97 5.89 -14.44
N GLU A 59 18.98 5.07 -14.13
CA GLU A 59 20.34 5.27 -14.62
C GLU A 59 20.39 5.31 -16.15
N GLY A 60 21.03 6.35 -16.69
CA GLY A 60 21.17 6.55 -18.14
C GLY A 60 19.92 7.12 -18.83
N MET A 61 18.86 7.46 -18.09
CA MET A 61 17.64 8.07 -18.67
C MET A 61 17.23 9.39 -17.98
N GLN A 62 18.12 9.97 -17.17
CA GLN A 62 17.86 11.23 -16.47
C GLN A 62 17.53 12.38 -17.43
N GLU A 63 18.19 12.45 -18.59
CA GLU A 63 17.94 13.46 -19.62
C GLU A 63 16.50 13.48 -20.17
N LYS A 64 15.75 12.37 -20.05
CA LYS A 64 14.34 12.32 -20.42
C LYS A 64 13.42 12.88 -19.33
N ALA A 65 13.85 12.79 -18.08
CA ALA A 65 13.08 13.20 -16.92
C ALA A 65 13.10 14.72 -16.71
N TYR A 66 14.14 15.41 -17.17
CA TYR A 66 14.46 16.77 -16.76
C TYR A 66 14.54 17.74 -17.94
N VAL A 67 14.29 19.02 -17.67
CA VAL A 67 14.50 20.10 -18.65
C VAL A 67 15.98 20.17 -19.00
N PRO A 68 16.37 20.00 -20.27
CA PRO A 68 17.76 20.11 -20.66
C PRO A 68 18.21 21.58 -20.62
N ASN A 69 19.42 21.81 -20.10
CA ASN A 69 20.12 23.10 -20.17
C ASN A 69 19.27 24.30 -19.71
N THR A 70 18.95 24.33 -18.42
CA THR A 70 18.27 25.45 -17.73
C THR A 70 19.10 26.74 -17.68
N GLY A 71 20.38 26.69 -18.06
CA GLY A 71 21.35 27.76 -17.84
C GLY A 71 21.84 27.86 -16.39
N ASP A 72 21.43 26.94 -15.52
CA ASP A 72 21.83 26.84 -14.12
C ASP A 72 22.06 25.36 -13.76
N ASP A 73 23.33 24.96 -13.64
CA ASP A 73 23.73 23.59 -13.33
C ASP A 73 23.29 23.13 -11.92
N GLN A 74 22.85 24.03 -11.05
CA GLN A 74 22.33 23.71 -9.71
C GLN A 74 20.82 23.51 -9.69
N LEU A 75 20.12 23.78 -10.80
CA LEU A 75 18.68 23.67 -10.90
C LEU A 75 18.28 22.40 -11.64
N ASN A 76 17.60 21.49 -10.93
CA ASN A 76 16.96 20.35 -11.57
C ASN A 76 15.44 20.48 -11.58
N LEU A 77 14.85 20.46 -12.77
CA LEU A 77 13.42 20.59 -13.01
C LEU A 77 12.95 19.44 -13.87
N PHE A 78 11.83 18.82 -13.51
CA PHE A 78 11.18 17.87 -14.41
C PHE A 78 10.72 18.56 -15.69
N ASP A 79 10.91 17.89 -16.84
CA ASP A 79 10.34 18.34 -18.11
C ASP A 79 8.81 18.43 -18.02
N ARG A 80 8.19 17.51 -17.27
CA ARG A 80 6.76 17.48 -17.00
C ARG A 80 6.52 17.21 -15.53
N VAL A 81 5.57 17.95 -14.93
CA VAL A 81 5.13 17.69 -13.55
C VAL A 81 4.70 16.21 -13.44
N PRO A 82 5.33 15.41 -12.55
CA PRO A 82 5.11 13.97 -12.50
C PRO A 82 3.82 13.63 -11.75
N LEU A 83 2.68 14.06 -12.28
CA LEU A 83 1.36 13.91 -11.65
C LEU A 83 0.59 12.72 -12.23
N ALA A 84 0.15 11.79 -11.39
CA ALA A 84 -0.71 10.66 -11.72
C ALA A 84 -2.04 10.73 -10.96
N ALA A 85 -3.05 10.01 -11.45
CA ALA A 85 -4.33 9.86 -10.79
C ALA A 85 -4.76 8.39 -10.77
N ARG A 86 -5.24 7.88 -9.63
CA ARG A 86 -5.81 6.53 -9.52
C ARG A 86 -7.26 6.62 -9.08
N PHE A 87 -8.15 5.96 -9.80
CA PHE A 87 -9.59 5.95 -9.55
C PHE A 87 -10.05 4.54 -9.22
N GLN A 88 -10.76 4.40 -8.11
CA GLN A 88 -11.30 3.13 -7.64
C GLN A 88 -12.80 3.25 -7.42
N GLN A 89 -13.55 2.28 -7.94
CA GLN A 89 -15.00 2.22 -7.80
C GLN A 89 -15.47 0.78 -7.61
N TRP A 90 -16.36 0.56 -6.65
CA TRP A 90 -16.85 -0.77 -6.31
C TRP A 90 -18.38 -0.86 -6.35
N LEU A 91 -18.90 -1.96 -6.87
CA LEU A 91 -20.21 -2.49 -6.53
C LEU A 91 -20.02 -3.58 -5.47
N GLU A 92 -20.76 -3.49 -4.37
CA GLU A 92 -20.67 -4.43 -3.27
C GLU A 92 -22.02 -5.11 -3.02
N LEU A 93 -22.01 -6.44 -2.93
CA LEU A 93 -23.08 -7.25 -2.36
C LEU A 93 -22.57 -7.90 -1.09
N ARG A 94 -23.26 -7.74 0.03
CA ARG A 94 -22.87 -8.34 1.31
C ARG A 94 -24.00 -9.08 1.98
N THR A 95 -23.68 -10.20 2.62
CA THR A 95 -24.61 -11.00 3.42
C THR A 95 -24.10 -11.15 4.85
N GLN A 96 -24.95 -10.81 5.81
CA GLN A 96 -24.66 -10.88 7.25
C GLN A 96 -25.95 -11.17 8.00
N ASN A 97 -25.93 -12.08 8.98
CA ASN A 97 -27.10 -12.41 9.80
C ASN A 97 -28.38 -12.73 8.99
N ARG A 98 -28.23 -13.48 7.88
CA ARG A 98 -29.32 -13.82 6.93
C ARG A 98 -29.96 -12.62 6.22
N GLN A 99 -29.41 -11.42 6.37
CA GLN A 99 -29.79 -10.24 5.60
C GLN A 99 -28.77 -10.00 4.50
N TRP A 100 -29.22 -9.44 3.38
CA TRP A 100 -28.36 -9.01 2.29
C TRP A 100 -28.48 -7.50 2.08
N ARG A 101 -27.40 -6.87 1.61
CA ARG A 101 -27.38 -5.47 1.20
C ARG A 101 -26.56 -5.32 -0.07
N GLN A 102 -26.95 -4.37 -0.91
CA GLN A 102 -26.19 -3.92 -2.07
C GLN A 102 -25.81 -2.45 -1.93
N ASP A 103 -24.67 -2.07 -2.50
CA ASP A 103 -24.11 -0.73 -2.32
C ASP A 103 -23.25 -0.32 -3.53
N PHE A 104 -23.50 0.88 -4.07
CA PHE A 104 -22.68 1.49 -5.11
C PHE A 104 -21.65 2.40 -4.42
N LYS A 105 -20.43 1.89 -4.28
CA LYS A 105 -19.29 2.60 -3.67
C LYS A 105 -18.47 3.27 -4.76
N ALA A 106 -19.05 4.29 -5.40
CA ALA A 106 -18.48 5.00 -6.53
C ALA A 106 -18.67 6.53 -6.40
N PRO A 107 -17.58 7.33 -6.34
CA PRO A 107 -16.19 6.88 -6.22
C PRO A 107 -15.94 6.24 -4.85
N TRP A 108 -15.15 5.16 -4.81
CA TRP A 108 -14.64 4.65 -3.54
C TRP A 108 -13.45 5.48 -3.08
N ALA A 109 -12.46 5.60 -3.97
CA ALA A 109 -11.26 6.40 -3.74
C ALA A 109 -10.79 7.05 -5.04
N VAL A 110 -10.26 8.27 -4.93
CA VAL A 110 -9.45 8.93 -5.96
C VAL A 110 -8.13 9.33 -5.30
N LYS A 111 -7.00 8.94 -5.89
CA LYS A 111 -5.66 9.36 -5.45
C LYS A 111 -5.06 10.28 -6.50
N LEU A 112 -4.49 11.40 -6.09
CA LEU A 112 -3.61 12.22 -6.91
C LEU A 112 -2.20 12.03 -6.41
N LEU A 113 -1.33 11.45 -7.24
CA LEU A 113 0.00 11.00 -6.86
C LEU A 113 1.07 11.80 -7.59
N THR A 114 2.18 12.06 -6.92
CA THR A 114 3.36 12.67 -7.53
C THR A 114 4.62 12.07 -6.94
N GLY A 115 5.69 11.99 -7.71
CA GLY A 115 6.97 11.54 -7.20
C GLY A 115 8.05 11.52 -8.27
N GLY A 116 9.30 11.42 -7.82
CA GLY A 116 10.46 11.39 -8.70
C GLY A 116 11.73 11.80 -7.98
N ALA A 117 12.84 11.69 -8.69
CA ALA A 117 14.14 12.15 -8.24
C ALA A 117 14.34 13.64 -8.60
N LEU A 118 14.81 14.44 -7.65
CA LEU A 118 15.31 15.80 -7.82
C LEU A 118 16.85 15.75 -7.85
N GLY A 119 17.37 15.17 -8.94
CA GLY A 119 18.81 14.91 -9.09
C GLY A 119 19.22 13.58 -8.46
N PRO A 120 20.52 13.33 -8.28
CA PRO A 120 21.03 12.02 -7.86
C PRO A 120 20.97 11.76 -6.34
N GLN A 121 20.56 12.75 -5.54
CA GLN A 121 20.67 12.69 -4.08
C GLN A 121 19.35 12.88 -3.34
N VAL A 122 18.31 13.34 -4.02
CA VAL A 122 17.03 13.69 -3.41
C VAL A 122 15.92 13.11 -4.26
N SER A 123 14.94 12.48 -3.64
CA SER A 123 13.70 12.07 -4.28
C SER A 123 12.52 12.34 -3.36
N PHE A 124 11.32 12.30 -3.91
CA PHE A 124 10.10 12.50 -3.14
C PHE A 124 8.97 11.65 -3.70
N TYR A 125 7.98 11.43 -2.85
CA TYR A 125 6.72 10.83 -3.24
C TYR A 125 5.62 11.38 -2.33
N ALA A 126 4.49 11.70 -2.92
CA ALA A 126 3.32 12.14 -2.18
C ALA A 126 2.04 11.74 -2.91
N TYR A 127 0.98 11.50 -2.15
CA TYR A 127 -0.36 11.54 -2.70
C TYR A 127 -1.39 12.05 -1.72
N VAL A 128 -2.40 12.71 -2.29
CA VAL A 128 -3.63 13.07 -1.60
C VAL A 128 -4.70 12.07 -2.01
N ILE A 129 -5.49 11.60 -1.04
CA ILE A 129 -6.60 10.68 -1.26
C ILE A 129 -7.94 11.36 -0.97
N PHE A 130 -8.93 11.11 -1.83
CA PHE A 130 -10.34 11.40 -1.64
C PHE A 130 -11.05 10.06 -1.49
N GLU A 131 -11.35 9.61 -0.28
CA GLU A 131 -11.92 8.28 -0.02
C GLU A 131 -13.22 8.38 0.79
N LYS A 132 -14.23 7.58 0.43
CA LYS A 132 -15.50 7.42 1.20
C LYS A 132 -16.27 8.71 1.50
N GLY A 133 -16.03 9.79 0.76
CA GLY A 133 -16.65 11.09 0.99
C GLY A 133 -16.03 11.88 2.17
N GLU A 134 -14.90 11.43 2.69
CA GLU A 134 -14.12 12.17 3.68
C GLU A 134 -13.38 13.34 3.01
N ALA A 135 -13.03 14.36 3.81
CA ALA A 135 -12.19 15.44 3.35
C ALA A 135 -10.82 14.89 2.90
N PRO A 136 -10.21 15.42 1.82
CA PRO A 136 -8.96 14.89 1.32
C PRO A 136 -7.81 15.11 2.31
N PHE A 137 -6.94 14.12 2.43
CA PHE A 137 -5.74 14.19 3.28
C PHE A 137 -4.56 13.48 2.61
N PHE A 138 -3.35 13.77 3.08
CA PHE A 138 -2.16 13.01 2.69
C PHE A 138 -2.14 11.69 3.43
N GLU A 139 -1.82 10.60 2.73
CA GLU A 139 -1.57 9.29 3.33
C GLU A 139 -0.06 9.01 3.32
N ASP A 140 0.60 9.14 2.15
CA ASP A 140 2.05 9.21 2.05
C ASP A 140 2.48 10.58 1.51
N ALA A 141 3.49 11.17 2.13
CA ALA A 141 4.11 12.43 1.70
C ALA A 141 5.50 12.53 2.34
N TRP A 142 6.54 12.22 1.58
CA TRP A 142 7.90 12.17 2.09
C TRP A 142 8.93 12.61 1.08
N VAL A 143 10.09 13.00 1.59
CA VAL A 143 11.33 13.25 0.87
C VAL A 143 12.35 12.21 1.31
N HIS A 144 13.13 11.68 0.38
CA HIS A 144 14.18 10.71 0.63
C HIS A 144 15.52 11.27 0.13
N LEU A 145 16.44 11.48 1.06
CA LEU A 145 17.81 11.87 0.81
C LEU A 145 18.65 10.60 0.66
N HIS A 146 19.37 10.44 -0.42
CA HIS A 146 20.27 9.30 -0.67
C HIS A 146 21.64 9.78 -1.20
N PRO A 147 22.37 10.64 -0.47
CA PRO A 147 23.55 11.32 -1.00
C PRO A 147 24.78 10.39 -1.12
N TRP A 148 24.72 9.21 -0.51
CA TRP A 148 25.87 8.35 -0.30
C TRP A 148 25.55 6.88 -0.59
N ALA A 149 26.52 6.17 -1.16
CA ALA A 149 26.36 4.76 -1.52
C ALA A 149 26.02 3.90 -0.28
N GLY A 150 24.81 3.34 -0.27
CA GLY A 150 24.36 2.36 0.74
C GLY A 150 23.56 2.92 1.92
N TRP A 151 23.24 4.22 1.96
CA TRP A 151 22.52 4.83 3.06
C TRP A 151 21.61 5.97 2.59
N GLY A 152 20.45 6.07 3.22
CA GLY A 152 19.43 7.06 2.86
C GLY A 152 18.58 7.45 4.05
N LEU A 153 18.03 8.67 4.02
CA LEU A 153 17.19 9.24 5.06
C LEU A 153 15.86 9.70 4.44
N GLN A 154 14.78 8.99 4.76
CA GLN A 154 13.43 9.40 4.43
C GLN A 154 12.82 10.20 5.58
N ILE A 155 12.18 11.32 5.25
CA ILE A 155 11.54 12.23 6.19
C ILE A 155 10.13 12.51 5.68
N GLY A 156 9.13 12.34 6.54
CA GLY A 156 7.75 12.72 6.23
C GLY A 156 6.71 11.76 6.78
N GLN A 157 5.68 11.52 6.00
CA GLN A 157 4.55 10.68 6.32
C GLN A 157 4.55 9.42 5.45
N PHE A 158 4.50 8.24 6.06
CA PHE A 158 4.62 6.95 5.38
C PHE A 158 4.02 5.80 6.19
N GLN A 159 3.85 4.62 5.59
CA GLN A 159 3.47 3.41 6.34
C GLN A 159 4.70 2.64 6.83
N LEU A 160 4.67 2.21 8.09
CA LEU A 160 5.74 1.36 8.65
C LEU A 160 5.80 0.00 7.93
N CYS A 161 4.65 -0.51 7.49
CA CYS A 161 4.54 -1.78 6.79
C CYS A 161 5.12 -1.77 5.38
N ASP A 162 5.46 -0.61 4.82
CA ASP A 162 6.08 -0.54 3.48
C ASP A 162 7.47 -1.18 3.46
N LEU A 163 8.13 -1.32 4.62
CA LEU A 163 9.37 -2.09 4.77
C LEU A 163 9.17 -3.61 4.61
N MET A 164 7.92 -4.10 4.69
CA MET A 164 7.58 -5.52 4.58
C MET A 164 6.71 -5.76 3.34
N PHE A 165 5.39 -5.57 3.48
CA PHE A 165 4.42 -5.71 2.42
C PHE A 165 3.59 -4.43 2.29
N PRO A 166 3.91 -3.58 1.31
CA PRO A 166 3.16 -2.36 1.05
C PRO A 166 1.69 -2.66 0.80
N ARG A 167 0.84 -1.94 1.51
CA ARG A 167 -0.61 -2.15 1.44
C ARG A 167 -1.17 -1.75 0.07
N GLU A 168 -0.61 -0.73 -0.54
CA GLU A 168 -1.12 -0.14 -1.79
C GLU A 168 -0.82 -0.97 -3.06
N LEU A 169 0.08 -1.95 -2.95
CA LEU A 169 0.53 -2.80 -4.06
C LEU A 169 -0.18 -4.15 -4.13
N ARG A 170 -1.13 -4.39 -3.22
CA ARG A 170 -1.93 -5.62 -3.20
C ARG A 170 -2.78 -5.77 -4.45
N LEU A 171 -2.95 -7.02 -4.86
CA LEU A 171 -4.03 -7.35 -5.78
C LEU A 171 -5.38 -7.34 -5.04
N THR A 172 -5.50 -8.05 -3.92
CA THR A 172 -6.76 -8.14 -3.16
C THR A 172 -7.29 -6.78 -2.67
N ARG A 173 -8.62 -6.63 -2.64
CA ARG A 173 -9.31 -5.54 -1.94
C ARG A 173 -9.30 -5.79 -0.44
N SER A 174 -9.39 -7.05 -0.01
CA SER A 174 -9.12 -7.46 1.36
C SER A 174 -7.74 -6.94 1.80
N ASP A 175 -7.69 -6.32 2.97
CA ASP A 175 -6.50 -5.64 3.47
C ASP A 175 -5.59 -6.62 4.25
N TYR A 176 -4.36 -6.19 4.53
CA TYR A 176 -3.47 -6.83 5.50
C TYR A 176 -3.88 -6.38 6.91
N LEU A 177 -4.83 -7.08 7.51
CA LEU A 177 -5.56 -6.56 8.68
C LEU A 177 -4.69 -6.46 9.94
N ILE A 178 -3.68 -7.31 10.07
CA ILE A 178 -2.75 -7.28 11.22
C ILE A 178 -1.99 -5.95 11.32
N TYR A 179 -1.77 -5.24 10.21
CA TYR A 179 -1.09 -3.95 10.21
C TYR A 179 -1.95 -2.81 10.78
N LYS A 180 -3.26 -2.99 10.85
CA LYS A 180 -4.22 -1.94 11.22
C LYS A 180 -4.69 -2.02 12.67
N VAL A 181 -4.30 -3.08 13.38
CA VAL A 181 -4.88 -3.42 14.68
C VAL A 181 -4.00 -2.98 15.85
N GLY A 182 -4.69 -2.53 16.89
CA GLY A 182 -4.11 -2.21 18.18
C GLY A 182 -3.54 -0.80 18.28
N ARG A 183 -2.84 -0.55 19.39
CA ARG A 183 -2.35 0.80 19.74
C ARG A 183 -1.12 1.26 18.95
N PHE A 184 -0.45 0.33 18.31
CA PHE A 184 0.74 0.55 17.49
C PHE A 184 0.46 0.05 16.07
N PRO A 185 -0.41 0.74 15.31
CA PRO A 185 -0.68 0.36 13.92
C PRO A 185 0.60 0.55 13.08
N LEU A 186 0.81 -0.36 12.14
CA LEU A 186 1.95 -0.33 11.21
C LEU A 186 1.61 0.41 9.91
N THR A 187 0.49 1.14 9.89
CA THR A 187 0.07 1.98 8.78
C THR A 187 0.71 3.36 8.86
N TYR A 188 0.03 4.39 8.36
CA TYR A 188 0.54 5.74 8.23
C TYR A 188 0.95 6.36 9.57
N GLN A 189 2.16 6.91 9.59
CA GLN A 189 2.80 7.62 10.69
C GLN A 189 3.64 8.78 10.12
N ARG A 190 4.06 9.70 11.00
CA ARG A 190 5.02 10.77 10.67
C ARG A 190 6.35 10.54 11.37
N GLY A 191 7.45 10.66 10.64
CA GLY A 191 8.79 10.51 11.22
C GLY A 191 9.90 10.33 10.20
N LEU A 192 10.87 9.49 10.56
CA LEU A 192 12.11 9.26 9.82
C LEU A 192 12.33 7.76 9.59
N ILE A 193 12.91 7.42 8.44
CA ILE A 193 13.52 6.10 8.17
C ILE A 193 14.95 6.33 7.70
N LEU A 194 15.90 5.70 8.37
CA LEU A 194 17.29 5.55 7.95
C LEU A 194 17.46 4.17 7.30
N SER A 195 17.72 4.17 6.01
CA SER A 195 18.12 2.99 5.24
C SER A 195 19.64 2.85 5.31
N LEU A 196 20.12 1.63 5.56
CA LEU A 196 21.53 1.29 5.75
C LEU A 196 21.91 0.11 4.83
N PRO A 197 23.21 -0.22 4.71
CA PRO A 197 23.65 -1.41 3.99
C PRO A 197 23.03 -2.69 4.56
N TRP A 198 23.06 -3.76 3.77
CA TRP A 198 22.48 -5.08 4.11
C TRP A 198 20.96 -5.07 4.30
N ASP A 199 20.27 -4.14 3.63
CA ASP A 199 18.81 -3.99 3.69
C ASP A 199 18.31 -3.83 5.14
N LEU A 200 19.07 -3.09 5.96
CA LEU A 200 18.66 -2.69 7.31
C LEU A 200 17.99 -1.32 7.23
N ALA A 201 16.77 -1.24 7.75
CA ALA A 201 16.05 0.02 7.94
C ALA A 201 15.78 0.25 9.43
N LEU A 202 16.04 1.46 9.92
CA LEU A 202 15.74 1.90 11.29
C LEU A 202 14.90 3.16 11.23
N GLY A 203 13.87 3.27 12.04
CA GLY A 203 12.98 4.42 12.02
C GLY A 203 12.48 4.87 13.38
N ILE A 204 12.02 6.12 13.41
CA ILE A 204 11.43 6.78 14.56
C ILE A 204 10.21 7.58 14.11
N VAL A 205 9.07 7.42 14.79
CA VAL A 205 7.81 8.10 14.45
C VAL A 205 7.08 8.61 15.69
N ASN A 206 6.13 9.52 15.50
CA ASN A 206 5.31 10.12 16.55
C ASN A 206 4.41 9.11 17.30
N GLY A 207 3.99 8.02 16.65
CA GLY A 207 3.20 6.97 17.32
C GLY A 207 1.71 7.28 17.46
N ASN A 208 1.28 8.51 17.13
CA ASN A 208 -0.12 8.92 17.05
C ASN A 208 -0.72 8.81 15.62
N GLY A 209 0.04 8.30 14.66
CA GLY A 209 -0.41 8.13 13.28
C GLY A 209 -0.37 9.43 12.49
N ILE A 210 -1.40 9.65 11.68
CA ILE A 210 -1.55 10.82 10.79
C ILE A 210 -2.71 11.73 11.18
N GLY A 211 -3.16 11.64 12.43
CA GLY A 211 -4.26 12.45 12.97
C GLY A 211 -4.01 13.97 12.86
N GLU A 212 -5.07 14.73 13.18
CA GLU A 212 -5.02 16.19 13.21
C GLU A 212 -3.98 16.71 14.20
N TYR A 213 -3.47 17.90 13.91
CA TYR A 213 -2.57 18.62 14.82
C TYR A 213 -3.33 19.01 16.08
N ILE A 214 -2.64 18.96 17.23
CA ILE A 214 -3.17 19.42 18.51
C ILE A 214 -2.49 20.76 18.80
N GLY A 215 -3.20 21.85 18.53
CA GLY A 215 -2.58 23.19 18.50
C GLY A 215 -1.62 23.30 17.33
N GLU A 216 -0.33 23.53 17.62
CA GLU A 216 0.74 23.60 16.61
C GLU A 216 1.52 22.28 16.46
N ASP A 217 1.21 21.28 17.28
CA ASP A 217 1.97 20.04 17.34
C ASP A 217 1.33 18.92 16.52
N ALA A 218 2.13 18.27 15.68
CA ALA A 218 1.72 17.04 14.97
C ALA A 218 1.53 15.86 15.92
N ASP A 219 2.03 15.97 17.16
CA ASP A 219 1.97 14.98 18.22
C ASP A 219 1.95 15.71 19.57
N ALA A 220 0.95 15.41 20.41
CA ALA A 220 0.75 16.13 21.66
C ALA A 220 1.76 15.78 22.76
N ASP A 221 2.77 14.96 22.44
CA ASP A 221 3.83 14.61 23.38
C ASP A 221 5.18 14.25 22.71
N ASN A 222 6.21 14.11 23.55
CA ASN A 222 7.59 13.87 23.12
C ASN A 222 7.93 12.37 22.95
N ARG A 223 7.01 11.45 23.23
CA ARG A 223 7.26 10.02 23.08
C ARG A 223 7.31 9.68 21.61
N LYS A 224 8.16 8.73 21.27
CA LYS A 224 8.34 8.27 19.90
C LYS A 224 8.34 6.76 19.87
N VAL A 225 7.91 6.22 18.75
CA VAL A 225 7.92 4.80 18.45
C VAL A 225 9.12 4.51 17.57
N LEU A 226 9.98 3.63 18.03
CA LEU A 226 11.13 3.13 17.30
C LEU A 226 10.74 1.85 16.56
N PHE A 227 11.25 1.66 15.37
CA PHE A 227 11.05 0.44 14.61
C PHE A 227 12.25 0.14 13.71
N GLY A 228 12.28 -1.07 13.18
CA GLY A 228 13.27 -1.45 12.19
C GLY A 228 12.90 -2.74 11.48
N HIS A 229 13.51 -2.94 10.32
CA HIS A 229 13.39 -4.13 9.50
C HIS A 229 14.77 -4.52 8.98
N ILE A 230 15.05 -5.81 8.90
CA ILE A 230 16.25 -6.33 8.26
C ILE A 230 15.85 -7.47 7.32
N ALA A 231 16.34 -7.40 6.08
CA ALA A 231 16.24 -8.53 5.16
C ALA A 231 17.30 -9.58 5.48
N LEU A 232 16.92 -10.84 5.33
CA LEU A 232 17.73 -12.03 5.58
C LEU A 232 17.77 -12.87 4.30
N PRO A 233 18.73 -13.82 4.19
CA PRO A 233 18.75 -14.78 3.09
C PRO A 233 17.42 -15.51 2.91
N LEU A 234 17.17 -15.99 1.69
CA LEU A 234 15.94 -16.71 1.31
C LEU A 234 14.67 -15.86 1.36
N GLN A 235 14.77 -14.55 1.08
CA GLN A 235 13.64 -13.61 1.02
C GLN A 235 12.84 -13.56 2.33
N LEU A 236 13.54 -13.72 3.44
CA LEU A 236 13.03 -13.63 4.80
C LEU A 236 13.30 -12.21 5.34
N GLY A 237 12.42 -11.69 6.17
CA GLY A 237 12.63 -10.43 6.87
C GLY A 237 12.22 -10.51 8.33
N VAL A 238 12.84 -9.69 9.17
CA VAL A 238 12.49 -9.54 10.57
C VAL A 238 12.17 -8.08 10.85
N PHE A 239 10.97 -7.84 11.37
CA PHE A 239 10.50 -6.53 11.78
C PHE A 239 10.42 -6.42 13.30
N GLY A 240 10.82 -5.27 13.84
CA GLY A 240 10.67 -4.94 15.25
C GLY A 240 10.11 -3.53 15.44
N LEU A 241 9.30 -3.34 16.47
CA LEU A 241 8.79 -2.04 16.91
C LEU A 241 8.76 -1.99 18.43
N TYR A 242 9.13 -0.85 19.01
CA TYR A 242 8.99 -0.57 20.43
C TYR A 242 8.60 0.90 20.63
N GLY A 243 7.66 1.17 21.51
CA GLY A 243 7.34 2.56 21.86
C GLY A 243 6.37 2.69 23.01
N GLU A 244 6.08 3.95 23.34
CA GLU A 244 5.13 4.33 24.38
C GLU A 244 4.04 5.22 23.80
N VAL A 245 2.78 4.89 24.06
CA VAL A 245 1.63 5.71 23.65
C VAL A 245 0.65 5.86 24.82
N PRO A 246 0.01 7.02 25.01
CA PRO A 246 -1.04 7.18 26.01
C PRO A 246 -2.31 6.41 25.58
N ASP A 247 -3.02 5.80 26.54
CA ASP A 247 -4.39 5.34 26.32
C ASP A 247 -5.39 6.50 26.41
N THR A 248 -6.67 6.22 26.16
CA THR A 248 -7.76 7.20 26.25
C THR A 248 -7.96 7.82 27.63
N ALA A 249 -7.40 7.22 28.68
CA ALA A 249 -7.40 7.74 30.05
C ALA A 249 -6.06 8.43 30.41
N GLY A 250 -5.17 8.63 29.44
CA GLY A 250 -3.86 9.25 29.61
C GLY A 250 -2.80 8.31 30.22
N ARG A 251 -3.11 7.05 30.48
CA ARG A 251 -2.14 6.09 31.04
C ARG A 251 -1.14 5.68 29.98
N ILE A 252 0.13 5.67 30.34
CA ILE A 252 1.21 5.32 29.41
C ILE A 252 1.23 3.81 29.17
N ILE A 253 1.16 3.43 27.90
CA ILE A 253 1.23 2.05 27.45
C ILE A 253 2.55 1.87 26.73
N ARG A 254 3.39 0.97 27.23
CA ARG A 254 4.57 0.47 26.53
C ARG A 254 4.19 -0.76 25.76
N GLY A 255 4.52 -0.79 24.48
CA GLY A 255 4.27 -1.95 23.65
C GLY A 255 5.42 -2.23 22.69
N TYR A 256 5.50 -3.50 22.28
CA TYR A 256 6.39 -3.92 21.21
C TYR A 256 5.64 -4.77 20.20
N ARG A 257 6.14 -4.77 18.95
CA ARG A 257 5.76 -5.72 17.91
C ARG A 257 7.02 -6.39 17.39
N ILE A 258 6.93 -7.68 17.12
CA ILE A 258 7.97 -8.43 16.42
C ILE A 258 7.30 -9.28 15.34
N GLY A 259 7.84 -9.24 14.13
CA GLY A 259 7.26 -9.93 12.99
C GLY A 259 8.30 -10.60 12.14
N LEU A 260 7.86 -11.64 11.45
CA LEU A 260 8.60 -12.33 10.42
C LEU A 260 7.81 -12.24 9.14
N ASP A 261 8.44 -11.76 8.08
CA ASP A 261 7.90 -11.68 6.73
C ASP A 261 8.68 -12.59 5.81
N TRP A 262 8.00 -13.19 4.83
CA TRP A 262 8.63 -14.05 3.86
C TRP A 262 7.86 -14.04 2.56
N ARG A 263 8.59 -14.14 1.45
CA ARG A 263 8.02 -14.33 0.12
C ARG A 263 8.83 -15.33 -0.68
N TRP A 264 8.18 -15.97 -1.64
CA TRP A 264 8.83 -16.87 -2.55
C TRP A 264 8.13 -16.87 -3.90
N ASN A 265 8.91 -16.64 -4.95
CA ASN A 265 8.47 -16.67 -6.33
C ASN A 265 8.81 -18.02 -6.95
N PHE A 266 7.83 -18.66 -7.59
CA PHE A 266 7.99 -19.92 -8.30
C PHE A 266 7.21 -19.92 -9.63
N TRP A 267 7.71 -20.68 -10.61
CA TRP A 267 7.15 -20.76 -11.97
C TRP A 267 6.99 -19.40 -12.69
N ASP A 268 7.84 -18.42 -12.37
CA ASP A 268 7.90 -17.06 -12.92
C ASP A 268 6.63 -16.18 -12.80
N ASN A 269 5.48 -16.77 -12.48
CA ASN A 269 4.17 -16.11 -12.45
C ASN A 269 3.43 -16.31 -11.13
N THR A 270 3.99 -17.03 -10.17
CA THR A 270 3.35 -17.28 -8.89
C THR A 270 4.20 -16.79 -7.73
N GLU A 271 3.60 -16.02 -6.82
CA GLU A 271 4.22 -15.61 -5.57
C GLU A 271 3.41 -16.14 -4.38
N LEU A 272 4.08 -16.79 -3.44
CA LEU A 272 3.56 -17.08 -2.10
C LEU A 272 4.21 -16.11 -1.12
N PHE A 273 3.42 -15.52 -0.23
CA PHE A 273 3.93 -14.60 0.78
C PHE A 273 3.17 -14.73 2.09
N PHE A 274 3.85 -14.46 3.20
CA PHE A 274 3.19 -14.38 4.50
C PHE A 274 3.86 -13.35 5.40
N GLN A 275 3.07 -12.90 6.38
CA GLN A 275 3.54 -12.15 7.53
C GLN A 275 3.00 -12.83 8.79
N ALA A 276 3.86 -13.07 9.76
CA ALA A 276 3.47 -13.32 11.14
C ALA A 276 3.92 -12.14 12.01
N LEU A 277 3.11 -11.77 12.99
CA LEU A 277 3.39 -10.68 13.91
C LEU A 277 2.88 -11.04 15.29
N TYR A 278 3.72 -10.81 16.30
CA TYR A 278 3.39 -10.88 17.71
C TYR A 278 3.49 -9.47 18.31
N GLY A 279 2.58 -9.16 19.21
CA GLY A 279 2.52 -7.90 19.93
C GLY A 279 2.21 -8.07 21.39
N TYR A 280 2.75 -7.17 22.20
CA TYR A 280 2.55 -7.13 23.64
C TYR A 280 2.40 -5.68 24.11
N ASP A 281 1.50 -5.47 25.07
CA ASP A 281 1.25 -4.17 25.71
C ASP A 281 1.20 -4.30 27.24
N ASN A 282 1.97 -3.47 27.94
CA ASN A 282 2.24 -3.60 29.37
C ASN A 282 1.09 -3.22 30.32
N SER A 283 0.07 -2.46 29.88
CA SER A 283 -0.92 -1.90 30.83
C SER A 283 -1.74 -2.95 31.59
N ARG A 284 -1.79 -4.18 31.06
CA ARG A 284 -2.45 -5.37 31.63
C ARG A 284 -1.85 -6.69 31.09
N SER A 285 -0.63 -6.67 30.57
CA SER A 285 0.03 -7.80 29.90
C SER A 285 -0.81 -8.45 28.79
N HIS A 286 -1.35 -7.63 27.89
CA HIS A 286 -2.16 -8.11 26.78
C HIS A 286 -1.30 -8.46 25.57
N THR A 287 -1.57 -9.62 24.97
CA THR A 287 -0.89 -10.07 23.76
C THR A 287 -1.83 -10.07 22.57
N LEU A 288 -1.25 -9.95 21.38
CA LEU A 288 -1.92 -10.10 20.10
C LEU A 288 -0.95 -10.86 19.20
N TYR A 289 -1.43 -11.88 18.50
CA TYR A 289 -0.65 -12.46 17.42
C TYR A 289 -1.54 -12.68 16.21
N GLY A 290 -0.96 -12.52 15.04
CA GLY A 290 -1.70 -12.62 13.81
C GLY A 290 -0.81 -12.44 12.61
N GLY A 291 -1.43 -12.29 11.47
CA GLY A 291 -0.72 -12.36 10.22
C GLY A 291 -1.64 -12.57 9.04
N PHE A 292 -1.01 -12.79 7.91
CA PHE A 292 -1.67 -13.18 6.69
C PHE A 292 -0.80 -14.14 5.88
N LEU A 293 -1.46 -14.93 5.04
CA LEU A 293 -0.86 -15.77 4.02
C LEU A 293 -1.56 -15.44 2.71
N GLY A 294 -0.78 -15.16 1.66
CA GLY A 294 -1.31 -14.88 0.33
C GLY A 294 -0.59 -15.67 -0.75
N ILE A 295 -1.32 -15.97 -1.81
CA ILE A 295 -0.78 -16.52 -3.05
C ILE A 295 -1.35 -15.73 -4.22
N GLU A 296 -0.49 -15.35 -5.14
CA GLU A 296 -0.84 -14.57 -6.33
C GLU A 296 -0.29 -15.27 -7.56
N TYR A 297 -1.16 -15.54 -8.53
CA TYR A 297 -0.84 -16.10 -9.84
C TYR A 297 -1.16 -15.06 -10.90
N ILE A 298 -0.19 -14.71 -11.75
CA ILE A 298 -0.30 -13.62 -12.72
C ILE A 298 0.17 -14.09 -14.09
N ASP A 299 -0.79 -14.34 -14.97
CA ASP A 299 -0.55 -14.60 -16.39
C ASP A 299 -1.25 -13.51 -17.19
N PHE A 300 -0.54 -12.41 -17.42
CA PHE A 300 -1.12 -11.19 -17.98
C PHE A 300 -1.83 -11.48 -19.33
N PRO A 301 -3.10 -11.05 -19.54
CA PRO A 301 -3.83 -9.99 -18.82
C PRO A 301 -4.71 -10.48 -17.65
N HIS A 302 -4.45 -11.65 -17.10
CA HIS A 302 -5.21 -12.24 -15.99
C HIS A 302 -4.39 -12.32 -14.72
N ALA A 303 -5.04 -12.10 -13.57
CA ALA A 303 -4.44 -12.33 -12.27
C ALA A 303 -5.44 -12.95 -11.31
N ILE A 304 -4.99 -13.88 -10.49
CA ILE A 304 -5.75 -14.51 -9.41
C ILE A 304 -4.97 -14.27 -8.12
N ALA A 305 -5.64 -13.77 -7.10
CA ALA A 305 -5.05 -13.53 -5.80
C ALA A 305 -5.91 -14.16 -4.70
N PHE A 306 -5.27 -14.84 -3.77
CA PHE A 306 -5.89 -15.34 -2.55
C PHE A 306 -5.19 -14.72 -1.34
N LEU A 307 -5.96 -14.31 -0.35
CA LEU A 307 -5.44 -13.76 0.90
C LEU A 307 -6.24 -14.31 2.09
N ALA A 308 -5.55 -14.95 3.03
CA ALA A 308 -6.10 -15.34 4.31
C ALA A 308 -5.52 -14.45 5.42
N ASN A 309 -6.39 -13.88 6.26
CA ASN A 309 -6.01 -13.12 7.44
C ASN A 309 -6.38 -13.90 8.71
N LEU A 310 -5.51 -13.83 9.72
CA LEU A 310 -5.77 -14.34 11.07
C LEU A 310 -5.27 -13.34 12.10
N ILE A 311 -6.12 -13.00 13.06
CA ILE A 311 -5.79 -12.16 14.22
C ILE A 311 -6.38 -12.84 15.44
N HIS A 312 -5.51 -13.29 16.34
CA HIS A 312 -5.88 -13.88 17.61
C HIS A 312 -5.51 -12.95 18.76
N ALA A 313 -6.44 -12.83 19.70
CA ALA A 313 -6.24 -12.13 20.96
C ALA A 313 -6.81 -12.98 22.11
N PRO A 314 -6.27 -12.94 23.33
CA PRO A 314 -6.86 -13.61 24.49
C PRO A 314 -8.22 -13.05 24.89
N ASP A 315 -9.06 -13.88 25.52
CA ASP A 315 -10.34 -13.41 26.11
C ASP A 315 -10.08 -12.44 27.26
N GLY A 316 -10.92 -11.42 27.40
CA GLY A 316 -10.76 -10.34 28.38
C GLY A 316 -9.64 -9.36 28.05
N SER A 317 -8.89 -9.56 26.96
CA SER A 317 -7.92 -8.59 26.48
C SER A 317 -8.60 -7.41 25.77
N ILE A 318 -7.96 -6.25 25.78
CA ILE A 318 -8.41 -5.09 25.00
C ILE A 318 -8.44 -5.37 23.48
N TYR A 319 -7.76 -6.42 23.03
CA TYR A 319 -7.68 -6.85 21.64
C TYR A 319 -8.74 -7.89 21.27
N GLN A 320 -9.57 -8.33 22.21
CA GLN A 320 -10.60 -9.34 21.96
C GLN A 320 -11.56 -8.94 20.83
N SER A 321 -11.95 -7.67 20.75
CA SER A 321 -12.81 -7.16 19.68
C SER A 321 -12.13 -7.09 18.31
N LEU A 322 -10.79 -7.17 18.28
CA LEU A 322 -9.98 -7.16 17.05
C LEU A 322 -9.73 -8.57 16.49
N ARG A 323 -10.24 -9.62 17.17
CA ARG A 323 -10.17 -11.00 16.66
C ARG A 323 -10.77 -11.06 15.27
N HIS A 324 -9.99 -11.62 14.35
CA HIS A 324 -10.38 -11.66 12.96
C HIS A 324 -9.91 -12.95 12.30
N ARG A 325 -10.74 -13.48 11.43
CA ARG A 325 -10.35 -14.54 10.49
C ARG A 325 -11.11 -14.29 9.22
N SER A 326 -10.40 -14.16 8.09
CA SER A 326 -11.03 -14.07 6.78
C SER A 326 -10.22 -14.75 5.70
N ALA A 327 -10.90 -15.05 4.59
CA ALA A 327 -10.29 -15.49 3.35
C ALA A 327 -10.93 -14.71 2.21
N ALA A 328 -10.09 -14.22 1.29
CA ALA A 328 -10.51 -13.52 0.08
C ALA A 328 -9.93 -14.23 -1.14
N LEU A 329 -10.76 -14.40 -2.17
CA LEU A 329 -10.34 -14.84 -3.49
C LEU A 329 -10.74 -13.77 -4.49
N GLN A 330 -9.78 -13.34 -5.28
CA GLN A 330 -9.95 -12.30 -6.27
C GLN A 330 -9.49 -12.78 -7.64
N TYR A 331 -10.23 -12.37 -8.66
CA TYR A 331 -9.84 -12.43 -10.05
C TYR A 331 -9.76 -11.01 -10.62
N SER A 332 -8.76 -10.75 -11.46
CA SER A 332 -8.58 -9.50 -12.19
C SER A 332 -8.34 -9.75 -13.67
N TYR A 333 -8.91 -8.90 -14.51
CA TYR A 333 -8.65 -8.81 -15.94
C TYR A 333 -8.21 -7.40 -16.32
N TYR A 334 -7.17 -7.30 -17.14
CA TYR A 334 -6.54 -6.06 -17.55
C TYR A 334 -6.79 -5.81 -19.04
N PRO A 335 -7.90 -5.17 -19.43
CA PRO A 335 -8.11 -4.78 -20.83
C PRO A 335 -7.00 -3.84 -21.32
N TYR A 336 -6.38 -3.09 -20.40
CA TYR A 336 -5.18 -2.30 -20.62
C TYR A 336 -4.26 -2.40 -19.40
N ARG A 337 -2.98 -2.02 -19.56
CA ARG A 337 -2.01 -2.12 -18.46
C ARG A 337 -2.33 -1.21 -17.26
N ASN A 338 -3.11 -0.15 -17.47
CA ASN A 338 -3.52 0.82 -16.47
C ASN A 338 -5.01 0.77 -16.13
N VAL A 339 -5.76 -0.19 -16.68
CA VAL A 339 -7.18 -0.43 -16.35
C VAL A 339 -7.31 -1.86 -15.84
N ARG A 340 -7.88 -2.00 -14.65
CA ARG A 340 -8.08 -3.28 -13.98
C ARG A 340 -9.55 -3.45 -13.65
N LEU A 341 -10.17 -4.48 -14.24
CA LEU A 341 -11.49 -4.97 -13.85
C LEU A 341 -11.29 -6.10 -12.84
N LEU A 342 -12.01 -6.09 -11.73
CA LEU A 342 -11.85 -7.12 -10.70
C LEU A 342 -13.17 -7.61 -10.13
N ALA A 343 -13.14 -8.85 -9.66
CA ALA A 343 -14.17 -9.44 -8.81
C ALA A 343 -13.49 -10.11 -7.61
N GLU A 344 -13.98 -9.86 -6.40
CA GLU A 344 -13.47 -10.47 -5.16
C GLU A 344 -14.61 -11.00 -4.31
N ILE A 345 -14.48 -12.24 -3.83
CA ILE A 345 -15.29 -12.78 -2.76
C ILE A 345 -14.46 -12.87 -1.47
N GLU A 346 -14.94 -12.26 -0.40
CA GLU A 346 -14.35 -12.33 0.94
C GLU A 346 -15.34 -12.96 1.92
N ARG A 347 -14.87 -13.90 2.73
CA ARG A 347 -15.61 -14.45 3.87
C ARG A 347 -14.89 -14.12 5.17
N GLN A 348 -15.60 -13.50 6.11
CA GLN A 348 -15.18 -13.36 7.50
C GLN A 348 -15.83 -14.47 8.34
N PHE A 349 -15.07 -15.07 9.25
CA PHE A 349 -15.49 -16.26 10.00
C PHE A 349 -15.85 -15.96 11.46
N HIS A 350 -15.18 -15.00 12.11
CA HIS A 350 -15.47 -14.67 13.51
C HIS A 350 -16.79 -13.90 13.66
N ASN A 351 -16.99 -12.86 12.85
CA ASN A 351 -18.25 -12.17 12.66
C ASN A 351 -18.76 -12.50 11.25
N PRO A 352 -19.60 -13.53 11.07
CA PRO A 352 -19.92 -14.09 9.75
C PRO A 352 -20.47 -13.05 8.77
N LEU A 353 -19.64 -12.68 7.80
CA LEU A 353 -19.95 -11.75 6.72
C LEU A 353 -19.38 -12.34 5.44
N THR A 354 -20.19 -12.43 4.39
CA THR A 354 -19.69 -12.67 3.03
C THR A 354 -19.86 -11.40 2.22
N ARG A 355 -18.80 -10.99 1.52
CA ARG A 355 -18.81 -9.84 0.62
C ARG A 355 -18.42 -10.31 -0.77
N LEU A 356 -19.21 -9.97 -1.76
CA LEU A 356 -18.84 -9.99 -3.17
C LEU A 356 -18.63 -8.56 -3.62
N THR A 357 -17.47 -8.28 -4.18
CA THR A 357 -17.12 -6.99 -4.79
C THR A 357 -16.89 -7.21 -6.27
N VAL A 358 -17.40 -6.30 -7.10
CA VAL A 358 -16.96 -6.12 -8.48
C VAL A 358 -16.55 -4.67 -8.64
N GLY A 359 -15.54 -4.37 -9.44
CA GLY A 359 -15.27 -2.99 -9.76
C GLY A 359 -14.10 -2.75 -10.69
N VAL A 360 -13.73 -1.48 -10.77
CA VAL A 360 -12.73 -0.94 -11.68
C VAL A 360 -11.71 -0.14 -10.89
N ASP A 361 -10.44 -0.40 -11.18
CA ASP A 361 -9.29 0.35 -10.70
C ASP A 361 -8.51 0.84 -11.91
N PHE A 362 -8.37 2.16 -12.04
CA PHE A 362 -7.78 2.80 -13.21
C PHE A 362 -6.69 3.78 -12.78
N ALA A 363 -5.55 3.76 -13.47
CA ALA A 363 -4.44 4.67 -13.28
C ALA A 363 -4.19 5.55 -14.53
N TYR A 364 -3.92 6.83 -14.28
CA TYR A 364 -3.59 7.90 -15.24
C TYR A 364 -2.50 8.82 -14.65
#